data_AF-A0A2T5IHZ4-F1
#
_entry.id   AF-A0A2T5IHZ4-F1
#
_cell.length_a   1.000
_cell.length_b   1.000
_cell.length_c   1.000
_cell.angle_alpha   90.00
_cell.angle_beta   90.00
_cell.angle_gamma   90.00
#
_symmetry.space_group_name_H-M   'P 1'
#
loop_
_entity.id
_entity.type
_entity.pdbx_description
1 polymer ?
#
loop_
_entity_poly.entity_id
_entity_poly.type
_entity_poly.pdbx_seq_one_letter_code
_entity_poly.pdbx_strand_id
1 'polypeptide(L)'
;MGNSVSTLIIPVESQVRELDAKILLSCVAAERGFPVIMGSRAYVHFELALIPRGVYLAKSMRSLSNTMFRIVRQLGHEIVAWEEEALVHPPAETYFTLRLSPTTIKNVSHVFAWGQENVDLLRQYPALPANMPIHITGNPRGDILRAEMRPYFETEVQRLRNLHGNFILINTNFSDVNPFIGSIGLFQPEKKREGKACRGQSGIGMSRAFAEGLWDHKQAILRDFTQLIPALERAFPDLNIVVRPHPSENHEIYHDIAAQCERVAVTSEGNVIPWLLAAKTMVHNGCTTGLEAYVLGVPAISYLATFNEYYDYDFQGLPTRLSHQCFNFEELKDSLTRILAGELGTAAGEEREALIKYYLAAQDGPLACERIVDILEVSGYGRSKPPAKPLRTYAQGWMLATLKAMATKLNMRRPGPNRLAYHDHRFPQISVPEIEQRIARFGKLLNRFGTIRVEQHSKHLFWIRRLNTQ
;
A
#
# COMPACT_ATOMS: atom_id res chain seq x y z
N MET A 1 -34.02 16.46 -16.57
CA MET A 1 -33.03 16.55 -15.49
C MET A 1 -31.68 16.15 -16.08
N GLY A 2 -30.75 17.09 -16.25
CA GLY A 2 -29.49 16.84 -16.95
C GLY A 2 -28.72 15.67 -16.32
N ASN A 3 -28.43 14.66 -17.13
CA ASN A 3 -27.54 13.56 -16.78
C ASN A 3 -26.19 14.14 -16.35
N SER A 4 -25.92 14.17 -15.04
CA SER A 4 -24.65 14.63 -14.50
C SER A 4 -23.76 13.43 -14.25
N VAL A 5 -22.50 13.54 -14.68
CA VAL A 5 -21.45 12.54 -14.46
C VAL A 5 -21.29 12.27 -12.96
N SER A 6 -20.98 11.03 -12.59
CA SER A 6 -20.67 10.65 -11.21
C SER A 6 -19.39 11.32 -10.73
N THR A 7 -19.39 11.83 -9.50
CA THR A 7 -18.14 12.21 -8.83
C THR A 7 -17.37 10.95 -8.43
N LEU A 8 -16.09 10.85 -8.77
CA LEU A 8 -15.23 9.80 -8.23
C LEU A 8 -14.59 10.28 -6.93
N ILE A 9 -14.73 9.50 -5.88
CA ILE A 9 -14.22 9.79 -4.54
C ILE A 9 -13.07 8.83 -4.28
N ILE A 10 -11.84 9.35 -4.32
CA ILE A 10 -10.60 8.58 -4.25
C ILE A 10 -9.89 8.88 -2.92
N PRO A 11 -10.20 8.14 -1.84
CA PRO A 11 -9.51 8.30 -0.58
C PRO A 11 -8.09 7.75 -0.66
N VAL A 12 -7.18 8.43 0.03
CA VAL A 12 -5.76 8.08 0.20
C VAL A 12 -5.48 7.90 1.69
N GLU A 13 -4.90 6.77 2.09
CA GLU A 13 -4.59 6.51 3.51
C GLU A 13 -3.15 6.90 3.88
N SER A 14 -2.20 6.67 2.98
CA SER A 14 -0.79 7.00 3.17
C SER A 14 -0.25 7.73 1.95
N GLN A 15 0.34 8.91 2.14
CA GLN A 15 0.91 9.63 1.01
C GLN A 15 2.10 8.91 0.40
N VAL A 16 2.99 8.44 1.27
CA VAL A 16 4.22 7.74 0.90
C VAL A 16 3.96 6.50 0.06
N ARG A 17 2.86 5.77 0.32
CA ARG A 17 2.57 4.49 -0.34
C ARG A 17 1.57 4.59 -1.50
N GLU A 18 0.62 5.52 -1.44
CA GLU A 18 -0.56 5.49 -2.31
C GLU A 18 -0.72 6.77 -3.15
N LEU A 19 -0.19 7.93 -2.72
CA LEU A 19 -0.59 9.21 -3.32
C LEU A 19 -0.27 9.31 -4.81
N ASP A 20 0.92 8.94 -5.24
CA ASP A 20 1.32 9.05 -6.65
C ASP A 20 0.43 8.19 -7.56
N ALA A 21 0.13 6.96 -7.14
CA ALA A 21 -0.78 6.05 -7.84
C ALA A 21 -2.21 6.60 -7.90
N LYS A 22 -2.69 7.22 -6.82
CA LYS A 22 -4.03 7.80 -6.74
C LYS A 22 -4.14 9.10 -7.52
N ILE A 23 -3.06 9.88 -7.63
CA ILE A 23 -2.95 11.04 -8.53
C ILE A 23 -3.05 10.57 -9.98
N LEU A 24 -2.31 9.54 -10.38
CA LEU A 24 -2.37 8.99 -11.73
C LEU A 24 -3.80 8.54 -12.09
N LEU A 25 -4.46 7.76 -11.22
CA LEU A 25 -5.86 7.37 -11.40
C LEU A 25 -6.80 8.58 -11.51
N SER A 26 -6.59 9.59 -10.67
CA SER A 26 -7.39 10.82 -10.68
C SER A 26 -7.21 11.59 -12.00
N CYS A 27 -6.00 11.62 -12.56
CA CYS A 27 -5.71 12.27 -13.84
C CYS A 27 -6.40 11.53 -14.99
N VAL A 28 -6.28 10.20 -15.05
CA VAL A 28 -6.93 9.37 -16.08
C VAL A 28 -8.44 9.54 -16.02
N ALA A 29 -9.04 9.48 -14.83
CA ALA A 29 -10.47 9.69 -14.67
C ALA A 29 -10.93 11.11 -15.04
N ALA A 30 -10.19 12.14 -14.61
CA ALA A 30 -10.51 13.53 -14.92
C ALA A 30 -10.39 13.83 -16.42
N GLU A 31 -9.39 13.25 -17.10
CA GLU A 31 -9.23 13.37 -18.55
C GLU A 31 -10.42 12.79 -19.32
N ARG A 32 -10.99 11.70 -18.80
CA ARG A 32 -12.22 11.04 -19.26
C ARG A 32 -13.51 11.76 -18.81
N GLY A 33 -13.41 12.93 -18.17
CA GLY A 33 -14.54 13.80 -17.84
C GLY A 33 -15.18 13.55 -16.48
N PHE A 34 -14.64 12.65 -15.65
CA PHE A 34 -15.12 12.49 -14.28
C PHE A 34 -14.65 13.67 -13.40
N PRO A 35 -15.54 14.33 -12.64
CA PRO A 35 -15.10 15.18 -11.54
C PRO A 35 -14.55 14.28 -10.42
N VAL A 36 -13.28 14.45 -10.05
CA VAL A 36 -12.63 13.63 -9.02
C VAL A 36 -12.41 14.45 -7.76
N ILE A 37 -12.76 13.90 -6.60
CA ILE A 37 -12.32 14.39 -5.30
C ILE A 37 -11.36 13.38 -4.67
N MET A 38 -10.14 13.82 -4.40
CA MET A 38 -9.04 12.98 -3.92
C MET A 38 -8.41 13.62 -2.68
N GLY A 39 -7.98 12.79 -1.74
CA GLY A 39 -7.30 13.27 -0.54
C GLY A 39 -7.37 12.32 0.65
N SER A 40 -7.07 12.82 1.84
CA SER A 40 -7.03 12.00 3.07
C SER A 40 -8.35 11.27 3.29
N ARG A 41 -8.29 9.94 3.47
CA ARG A 41 -9.47 9.10 3.77
C ARG A 41 -10.29 9.64 4.94
N ALA A 42 -9.62 10.10 6.01
CA ALA A 42 -10.32 10.63 7.18
C ALA A 42 -11.12 11.90 6.83
N TYR A 43 -10.52 12.80 6.05
CA TYR A 43 -11.17 14.04 5.63
C TYR A 43 -12.27 13.80 4.60
N VAL A 44 -12.08 12.84 3.68
CA VAL A 44 -13.16 12.37 2.80
C VAL A 44 -14.36 11.92 3.62
N HIS A 45 -14.14 11.16 4.71
CA HIS A 45 -15.24 10.72 5.58
C HIS A 45 -15.90 11.84 6.37
N PHE A 46 -15.16 12.92 6.68
CA PHE A 46 -15.73 14.09 7.35
C PHE A 46 -16.67 14.89 6.47
N GLU A 47 -16.40 14.92 5.17
CA GLU A 47 -17.13 15.75 4.21
C GLU A 47 -18.01 14.92 3.28
N LEU A 48 -18.06 13.60 3.45
CA LEU A 48 -18.78 12.68 2.58
C LEU A 48 -20.24 13.09 2.32
N ALA A 49 -20.93 13.64 3.32
CA ALA A 49 -22.31 14.09 3.21
C ALA A 49 -22.50 15.38 2.37
N LEU A 50 -21.41 16.10 2.08
CA LEU A 50 -21.36 17.31 1.26
C LEU A 50 -20.88 17.03 -0.18
N ILE A 51 -20.24 15.87 -0.40
CA ILE A 51 -19.75 15.49 -1.72
C ILE A 51 -20.93 15.08 -2.61
N PRO A 52 -21.00 15.54 -3.88
CA PRO A 52 -22.03 15.10 -4.81
C PRO A 52 -22.07 13.57 -4.95
N ARG A 53 -23.28 13.01 -5.11
CA ARG A 53 -23.47 11.56 -5.29
C ARG A 53 -22.59 11.03 -6.42
N GLY A 54 -21.99 9.87 -6.19
CA GLY A 54 -20.95 9.34 -7.06
C GLY A 54 -20.40 8.01 -6.57
N VAL A 55 -19.19 7.66 -7.02
CA VAL A 55 -18.56 6.36 -6.76
C VAL A 55 -17.43 6.53 -5.75
N TYR A 56 -17.53 5.84 -4.61
CA TYR A 56 -16.49 5.78 -3.59
C TYR A 56 -15.58 4.58 -3.83
N LEU A 57 -14.27 4.85 -3.97
CA LEU A 57 -13.25 3.84 -4.21
C LEU A 57 -12.67 3.34 -2.89
N ALA A 58 -13.14 2.19 -2.42
CA ALA A 58 -12.67 1.61 -1.17
C ALA A 58 -11.34 0.85 -1.36
N LYS A 59 -10.34 1.21 -0.57
CA LYS A 59 -9.03 0.53 -0.52
C LYS A 59 -9.00 -0.84 0.17
N SER A 60 -10.09 -1.21 0.84
CA SER A 60 -10.18 -2.46 1.60
C SER A 60 -11.63 -2.81 1.93
N MET A 61 -11.92 -4.10 2.11
CA MET A 61 -13.24 -4.63 2.46
C MET A 61 -13.27 -5.25 3.86
N ARG A 62 -12.56 -4.60 4.80
CA ARG A 62 -12.43 -5.06 6.19
C ARG A 62 -13.66 -4.75 7.01
N SER A 63 -13.92 -5.55 8.04
CA SER A 63 -15.00 -5.34 9.02
C SER A 63 -14.96 -3.96 9.70
N LEU A 64 -13.77 -3.39 9.85
CA LEU A 64 -13.55 -2.02 10.34
C LEU A 64 -14.29 -0.95 9.51
N SER A 65 -14.61 -1.24 8.25
CA SER A 65 -15.31 -0.33 7.34
C SER A 65 -16.83 -0.51 7.36
N ASN A 66 -17.40 -1.46 8.11
CA ASN A 66 -18.84 -1.77 8.14
C ASN A 66 -19.72 -0.52 8.29
N THR A 67 -19.46 0.27 9.33
CA THR A 67 -20.23 1.47 9.61
C THR A 67 -20.11 2.50 8.48
N MET A 68 -18.91 2.67 7.92
CA MET A 68 -18.69 3.63 6.85
C MET A 68 -19.33 3.20 5.55
N PHE A 69 -19.25 1.92 5.16
CA PHE A 69 -19.89 1.43 3.94
C PHE A 69 -21.41 1.62 4.01
N ARG A 70 -22.02 1.36 5.17
CA ARG A 70 -23.43 1.65 5.39
C ARG A 70 -23.75 3.14 5.18
N ILE A 71 -22.95 4.04 5.77
CA ILE A 71 -23.13 5.49 5.62
C ILE A 71 -22.99 5.91 4.15
N VAL A 72 -21.95 5.44 3.46
CA VAL A 72 -21.68 5.74 2.05
C VAL A 72 -22.88 5.33 1.17
N ARG A 73 -23.43 4.13 1.36
CA ARG A 73 -24.62 3.68 0.63
C ARG A 73 -25.88 4.46 0.99
N GLN A 74 -26.07 4.81 2.27
CA GLN A 74 -27.22 5.62 2.72
C GLN A 74 -27.23 7.03 2.13
N LEU A 75 -26.06 7.63 1.94
CA LEU A 75 -25.88 8.91 1.25
C LEU A 75 -26.11 8.83 -0.26
N GLY A 76 -26.30 7.64 -0.81
CA GLY A 76 -26.55 7.42 -2.24
C GLY A 76 -25.31 7.38 -3.10
N HIS A 77 -24.13 7.15 -2.50
CA HIS A 77 -22.94 6.78 -3.25
C HIS A 77 -22.93 5.28 -3.56
N GLU A 78 -22.25 4.95 -4.64
CA GLU A 78 -21.91 3.58 -5.01
C GLU A 78 -20.52 3.24 -4.47
N ILE A 79 -20.24 1.96 -4.20
CA ILE A 79 -18.94 1.53 -3.66
C ILE A 79 -18.32 0.54 -4.62
N VAL A 80 -17.15 0.89 -5.13
CA VAL A 80 -16.26 -0.05 -5.84
C VAL A 80 -15.02 -0.24 -4.97
N ALA A 81 -14.37 -1.38 -5.06
CA ALA A 81 -13.30 -1.71 -4.11
C ALA A 81 -12.16 -2.51 -4.73
N TRP A 82 -11.00 -2.41 -4.09
CA TRP A 82 -9.93 -3.40 -4.15
C TRP A 82 -9.39 -3.62 -2.74
N GLU A 83 -8.50 -4.61 -2.55
CA GLU A 83 -7.71 -4.72 -1.32
C GLU A 83 -6.27 -4.28 -1.59
N GLU A 84 -5.84 -3.20 -0.92
CA GLU A 84 -4.53 -2.55 -1.14
C GLU A 84 -3.34 -3.48 -0.81
N GLU A 85 -3.55 -4.46 0.06
CA GLU A 85 -2.55 -5.43 0.52
C GLU A 85 -2.84 -6.85 0.01
N ALA A 86 -3.46 -6.99 -1.17
CA ALA A 86 -3.84 -8.29 -1.71
C ALA A 86 -2.69 -9.05 -2.40
N LEU A 87 -1.59 -8.39 -2.78
CA LEU A 87 -0.47 -9.07 -3.47
C LEU A 87 0.32 -10.02 -2.58
N VAL A 88 0.54 -9.65 -1.32
CA VAL A 88 1.27 -10.46 -0.35
C VAL A 88 0.34 -10.70 0.81
N HIS A 89 -0.21 -11.90 0.87
CA HIS A 89 -1.28 -12.23 1.79
C HIS A 89 -1.08 -13.60 2.45
N PRO A 90 -1.62 -13.80 3.66
CA PRO A 90 -1.62 -15.10 4.32
C PRO A 90 -2.51 -16.11 3.58
N PRO A 91 -2.49 -17.41 3.97
CA PRO A 91 -3.41 -18.41 3.45
C PRO A 91 -4.87 -17.97 3.55
N ALA A 92 -5.70 -18.48 2.65
CA ALA A 92 -7.06 -18.01 2.39
C ALA A 92 -7.91 -17.80 3.66
N GLU A 93 -7.97 -18.78 4.56
CA GLU A 93 -8.74 -18.68 5.80
C GLU A 93 -8.32 -17.47 6.66
N THR A 94 -7.01 -17.26 6.81
CA THR A 94 -6.48 -16.13 7.57
C THR A 94 -6.67 -14.81 6.80
N TYR A 95 -6.54 -14.83 5.48
CA TYR A 95 -6.81 -13.64 4.66
C TYR A 95 -8.26 -13.18 4.81
N PHE A 96 -9.22 -14.10 4.76
CA PHE A 96 -10.64 -13.78 4.85
C PHE A 96 -11.02 -13.15 6.19
N THR A 97 -10.46 -13.63 7.31
CA THR A 97 -10.74 -13.04 8.63
C THR A 97 -10.11 -11.66 8.79
N LEU A 98 -8.93 -11.43 8.22
CA LEU A 98 -8.18 -10.17 8.38
C LEU A 98 -8.64 -9.07 7.41
N ARG A 99 -8.96 -9.44 6.17
CA ARG A 99 -9.09 -8.53 5.02
C ARG A 99 -10.52 -8.37 4.51
N LEU A 100 -11.37 -9.39 4.68
CA LEU A 100 -12.74 -9.37 4.16
C LEU A 100 -13.78 -9.31 5.27
N SER A 101 -14.99 -8.90 4.91
CA SER A 101 -16.13 -8.93 5.80
C SER A 101 -17.42 -9.22 5.03
N PRO A 102 -18.26 -10.15 5.51
CA PRO A 102 -19.53 -10.47 4.87
C PRO A 102 -20.46 -9.26 4.75
N THR A 103 -20.31 -8.30 5.66
CA THR A 103 -21.11 -7.08 5.69
C THR A 103 -20.62 -6.06 4.66
N THR A 104 -19.31 -5.80 4.60
CA THR A 104 -18.79 -4.81 3.64
C THR A 104 -18.90 -5.28 2.20
N ILE A 105 -18.57 -6.54 1.90
CA ILE A 105 -18.52 -7.07 0.52
C ILE A 105 -19.89 -6.95 -0.16
N LYS A 106 -20.98 -7.13 0.58
CA LYS A 106 -22.36 -6.99 0.08
C LYS A 106 -22.74 -5.57 -0.33
N ASN A 107 -21.97 -4.57 0.09
CA ASN A 107 -22.20 -3.17 -0.27
C ASN A 107 -21.36 -2.73 -1.49
N VAL A 108 -20.49 -3.61 -2.00
CA VAL A 108 -19.62 -3.34 -3.14
C VAL A 108 -20.31 -3.78 -4.43
N SER A 109 -20.17 -2.99 -5.49
CA SER A 109 -20.76 -3.25 -6.81
C SER A 109 -19.74 -3.78 -7.82
N HIS A 110 -18.47 -3.42 -7.66
CA HIS A 110 -17.35 -3.93 -8.46
C HIS A 110 -16.14 -4.16 -7.58
N VAL A 111 -15.46 -5.29 -7.76
CA VAL A 111 -14.14 -5.56 -7.17
C VAL A 111 -13.09 -5.50 -8.28
N PHE A 112 -12.02 -4.74 -8.05
CA PHE A 112 -10.85 -4.66 -8.91
C PHE A 112 -9.73 -5.52 -8.33
N ALA A 113 -9.31 -6.54 -9.06
CA ALA A 113 -8.30 -7.49 -8.65
C ALA A 113 -6.92 -7.10 -9.20
N TRP A 114 -5.87 -7.34 -8.39
CA TRP A 114 -4.48 -7.11 -8.79
C TRP A 114 -4.02 -8.02 -9.94
N GLY A 115 -4.51 -9.26 -9.99
CA GLY A 115 -4.18 -10.27 -10.97
C GLY A 115 -5.14 -11.45 -10.88
N GLN A 116 -4.88 -12.51 -11.63
CA GLN A 116 -5.70 -13.73 -11.63
C GLN A 116 -5.70 -14.40 -10.25
N GLU A 117 -4.55 -14.41 -9.57
CA GLU A 117 -4.46 -15.00 -8.22
C GLU A 117 -5.48 -14.40 -7.26
N ASN A 118 -5.59 -13.07 -7.26
CA ASN A 118 -6.50 -12.40 -6.35
C ASN A 118 -7.97 -12.71 -6.67
N VAL A 119 -8.30 -12.97 -7.94
CA VAL A 119 -9.63 -13.47 -8.33
C VAL A 119 -9.86 -14.85 -7.74
N ASP A 120 -8.92 -15.77 -7.91
CA ASP A 120 -9.03 -17.15 -7.44
C ASP A 120 -9.16 -17.22 -5.92
N LEU A 121 -8.41 -16.38 -5.19
CA LEU A 121 -8.53 -16.20 -3.75
C LEU A 121 -9.92 -15.66 -3.36
N LEU A 122 -10.41 -14.62 -4.03
CA LEU A 122 -11.71 -14.04 -3.73
C LEU A 122 -12.86 -15.03 -4.00
N ARG A 123 -12.74 -15.88 -5.03
CA ARG A 123 -13.74 -16.90 -5.37
C ARG A 123 -13.86 -18.00 -4.32
N GLN A 124 -12.82 -18.23 -3.52
CA GLN A 124 -12.86 -19.14 -2.38
C GLN A 124 -13.57 -18.54 -1.15
N TYR A 125 -13.86 -17.23 -1.15
CA TYR A 125 -14.47 -16.59 0.01
C TYR A 125 -15.95 -16.96 0.16
N PRO A 126 -16.36 -17.65 1.26
CA PRO A 126 -17.73 -18.19 1.36
C PRO A 126 -18.84 -17.15 1.38
N ALA A 127 -18.54 -15.91 1.79
CA ALA A 127 -19.51 -14.82 1.83
C ALA A 127 -19.44 -13.89 0.60
N LEU A 128 -18.70 -14.27 -0.45
CA LEU A 128 -18.71 -13.56 -1.73
C LEU A 128 -20.11 -13.66 -2.36
N PRO A 129 -20.74 -12.53 -2.75
CA PRO A 129 -21.99 -12.58 -3.48
C PRO A 129 -21.85 -13.34 -4.81
N ALA A 130 -22.78 -14.26 -5.12
CA ALA A 130 -22.67 -15.18 -6.26
C ALA A 130 -22.33 -14.51 -7.60
N ASN A 131 -22.96 -13.35 -7.87
CA ASN A 131 -22.78 -12.59 -9.11
C ASN A 131 -21.89 -11.35 -8.92
N MET A 132 -21.00 -11.33 -7.91
CA MET A 132 -20.09 -10.20 -7.71
C MET A 132 -19.20 -10.01 -8.95
N PRO A 133 -19.24 -8.84 -9.61
CA PRO A 133 -18.33 -8.52 -10.69
C PRO A 133 -16.91 -8.32 -10.14
N ILE A 134 -15.99 -9.21 -10.52
CA ILE A 134 -14.57 -9.11 -10.20
C ILE A 134 -13.81 -8.89 -11.51
N HIS A 135 -13.07 -7.79 -11.60
CA HIS A 135 -12.40 -7.34 -12.82
C HIS A 135 -10.89 -7.42 -12.62
N ILE A 136 -10.18 -8.11 -13.51
CA ILE A 136 -8.71 -8.16 -13.50
C ILE A 136 -8.19 -6.90 -14.17
N THR A 137 -8.08 -5.83 -13.39
CA THR A 137 -7.60 -4.53 -13.88
C THR A 137 -6.12 -4.30 -13.58
N GLY A 138 -5.55 -5.02 -12.60
CA GLY A 138 -4.35 -4.55 -11.93
C GLY A 138 -4.71 -3.50 -10.87
N ASN A 139 -3.69 -2.82 -10.34
CA ASN A 139 -3.84 -1.75 -9.36
C ASN A 139 -3.00 -0.54 -9.79
N PRO A 140 -3.45 0.71 -9.54
CA PRO A 140 -2.66 1.90 -9.81
C PRO A 140 -1.26 1.89 -9.19
N ARG A 141 -1.02 1.20 -8.07
CA ARG A 141 0.34 1.01 -7.52
C ARG A 141 1.21 0.16 -8.43
N GLY A 142 0.64 -0.82 -9.13
CA GLY A 142 1.33 -1.59 -10.17
C GLY A 142 1.73 -0.73 -11.37
N ASP A 143 0.88 0.21 -11.78
CA ASP A 143 1.21 1.14 -12.88
C ASP A 143 2.49 1.92 -12.60
N ILE A 144 2.65 2.43 -11.36
CA ILE A 144 3.81 3.22 -10.95
C ILE A 144 5.13 2.42 -10.95
N LEU A 145 5.06 1.08 -10.91
CA LEU A 145 6.24 0.20 -10.97
C LEU A 145 6.71 -0.10 -12.40
N ARG A 146 5.90 0.23 -13.42
CA ARG A 146 6.22 -0.06 -14.82
C ARG A 146 7.50 0.66 -15.27
N ALA A 147 8.21 0.07 -16.22
CA ALA A 147 9.52 0.56 -16.67
C ALA A 147 9.45 2.01 -17.20
N GLU A 148 8.41 2.34 -17.95
CA GLU A 148 8.14 3.69 -18.45
C GLU A 148 7.80 4.71 -17.36
N MET A 149 7.43 4.27 -16.15
CA MET A 149 7.16 5.18 -15.02
C MET A 149 8.42 5.52 -14.22
N ARG A 150 9.53 4.77 -14.37
CA ARG A 150 10.77 4.98 -13.61
C ARG A 150 11.29 6.43 -13.68
N PRO A 151 11.29 7.13 -14.84
CA PRO A 151 11.77 8.52 -14.91
C PRO A 151 10.98 9.51 -14.04
N TYR A 152 9.76 9.17 -13.60
CA TYR A 152 8.99 9.97 -12.63
C TYR A 152 9.78 10.20 -11.33
N PHE A 153 10.61 9.23 -10.94
CA PHE A 153 11.38 9.22 -9.71
C PHE A 153 12.82 9.71 -9.86
N GLU A 154 13.28 10.06 -11.07
CA GLU A 154 14.70 10.30 -11.36
C GLU A 154 15.34 11.37 -10.46
N THR A 155 14.64 12.48 -10.22
CA THR A 155 15.13 13.54 -9.32
C THR A 155 15.41 13.02 -7.92
N GLU A 156 14.53 12.18 -7.39
CA GLU A 156 14.67 11.62 -6.05
C GLU A 156 15.73 10.52 -6.02
N VAL A 157 15.79 9.68 -7.05
CA VAL A 157 16.84 8.66 -7.22
C VAL A 157 18.22 9.32 -7.22
N GLN A 158 18.40 10.41 -7.98
CA GLN A 158 19.67 11.12 -8.02
C GLN A 158 20.01 11.78 -6.69
N ARG A 159 19.02 12.35 -5.99
CA ARG A 159 19.20 12.90 -4.64
C ARG A 159 19.71 11.83 -3.67
N LEU A 160 19.10 10.65 -3.68
CA LEU A 160 19.49 9.52 -2.82
C LEU A 160 20.89 9.00 -3.15
N ARG A 161 21.23 8.87 -4.44
CA ARG A 161 22.59 8.49 -4.87
C ARG A 161 23.64 9.53 -4.47
N ASN A 162 23.33 10.82 -4.55
CA ASN A 162 24.25 11.88 -4.11
C ASN A 162 24.45 11.84 -2.58
N LEU A 163 23.39 11.52 -1.83
CA LEU A 163 23.44 11.50 -0.36
C LEU A 163 24.12 10.24 0.20
N HIS A 164 23.87 9.08 -0.40
CA HIS A 164 24.31 7.78 0.13
C HIS A 164 25.36 7.08 -0.72
N GLY A 165 25.77 7.64 -1.86
CA GLY A 165 26.72 7.01 -2.78
C GLY A 165 26.23 5.65 -3.27
N ASN A 166 27.13 4.67 -3.32
CA ASN A 166 26.77 3.27 -3.58
C ASN A 166 26.34 2.61 -2.26
N PHE A 167 25.13 2.05 -2.23
CA PHE A 167 24.62 1.42 -1.02
C PHE A 167 23.83 0.14 -1.26
N ILE A 168 23.82 -0.71 -0.24
CA ILE A 168 22.92 -1.86 -0.08
C ILE A 168 21.73 -1.39 0.76
N LEU A 169 20.51 -1.67 0.28
CA LEU A 169 19.29 -1.36 1.00
C LEU A 169 18.83 -2.56 1.83
N ILE A 170 18.55 -2.37 3.12
CA ILE A 170 17.96 -3.38 4.00
C ILE A 170 16.56 -2.95 4.37
N ASN A 171 15.54 -3.63 3.84
CA ASN A 171 14.15 -3.35 4.19
C ASN A 171 13.66 -4.37 5.22
N THR A 172 13.12 -3.88 6.34
CA THR A 172 12.59 -4.74 7.41
C THR A 172 11.07 -4.70 7.48
N ASN A 173 10.47 -5.73 8.10
CA ASN A 173 9.02 -5.83 8.29
C ASN A 173 8.65 -6.41 9.68
N PHE A 174 9.40 -6.04 10.73
CA PHE A 174 9.28 -6.67 12.05
C PHE A 174 8.29 -5.97 12.99
N SER A 175 7.30 -5.25 12.47
CA SER A 175 6.29 -4.55 13.30
C SER A 175 5.50 -5.49 14.23
N ASP A 176 5.42 -6.78 13.89
CA ASP A 176 4.76 -7.79 14.73
C ASP A 176 5.51 -8.10 16.03
N VAL A 177 6.83 -7.95 16.05
CA VAL A 177 7.72 -8.33 17.17
C VAL A 177 8.50 -7.16 17.75
N ASN A 178 8.70 -6.10 16.97
CA ASN A 178 9.40 -4.87 17.33
C ASN A 178 8.54 -3.63 17.04
N PRO A 179 7.33 -3.49 17.60
CA PRO A 179 6.47 -2.34 17.31
C PRO A 179 6.93 -1.06 18.04
N PHE A 180 6.86 0.10 17.39
CA PHE A 180 7.06 1.41 18.04
C PHE A 180 6.00 1.67 19.13
N ILE A 181 4.75 1.26 18.87
CA ILE A 181 3.66 1.30 19.85
C ILE A 181 3.30 -0.15 20.19
N GLY A 182 3.55 -0.57 21.44
CA GLY A 182 3.38 -1.97 21.87
C GLY A 182 2.01 -2.60 21.57
N SER A 183 0.94 -1.81 21.46
CA SER A 183 -0.39 -2.32 21.09
C SER A 183 -0.55 -2.68 19.61
N ILE A 184 0.36 -2.24 18.73
CA ILE A 184 0.35 -2.54 17.29
C ILE A 184 0.86 -3.95 16.99
N GLY A 185 1.83 -4.43 17.77
CA GLY A 185 2.47 -5.73 17.54
C GLY A 185 1.51 -6.92 17.62
N LEU A 186 2.05 -8.12 17.45
CA LEU A 186 1.25 -9.34 17.49
C LEU A 186 0.77 -9.65 18.91
N PHE A 187 1.63 -9.39 19.90
CA PHE A 187 1.35 -9.49 21.33
C PHE A 187 1.70 -8.18 22.04
N GLN A 188 0.95 -7.87 23.10
CA GLN A 188 1.18 -6.70 23.95
C GLN A 188 2.32 -6.99 24.94
N PRO A 189 3.28 -6.08 25.14
CA PRO A 189 4.44 -6.29 25.99
C PRO A 189 4.13 -6.61 27.48
N GLU A 190 3.02 -6.12 28.05
CA GLU A 190 2.93 -5.94 29.51
C GLU A 190 1.66 -6.46 30.21
N LYS A 191 0.74 -7.15 29.53
CA LYS A 191 -0.45 -7.71 30.21
C LYS A 191 -0.53 -9.22 30.05
N LYS A 192 0.19 -9.94 30.91
CA LYS A 192 -0.10 -11.36 31.19
C LYS A 192 -1.32 -11.42 32.11
N ARG A 193 -2.52 -11.58 31.54
CA ARG A 193 -3.65 -12.12 32.32
C ARG A 193 -3.52 -13.64 32.27
N GLU A 194 -3.48 -14.29 33.44
CA GLU A 194 -3.48 -15.76 33.56
C GLU A 194 -2.34 -16.46 32.79
N GLY A 195 -1.12 -15.88 32.81
CA GLY A 195 0.06 -16.47 32.17
C GLY A 195 0.10 -16.38 30.64
N LYS A 196 -0.90 -15.75 30.00
CA LYS A 196 -1.02 -15.66 28.54
C LYS A 196 -0.85 -14.22 28.07
N ALA A 197 0.02 -13.98 27.09
CA ALA A 197 0.19 -12.66 26.48
C ALA A 197 -1.11 -12.21 25.79
N CYS A 198 -1.56 -10.98 26.07
CA CYS A 198 -2.68 -10.39 25.35
C CYS A 198 -2.29 -10.10 23.90
N ARG A 199 -3.19 -10.36 22.95
CA ARG A 199 -2.97 -10.02 21.54
C ARG A 199 -2.92 -8.51 21.34
N GLY A 200 -1.99 -8.07 20.50
CA GLY A 200 -1.99 -6.72 19.95
C GLY A 200 -2.84 -6.66 18.66
N GLN A 201 -2.84 -5.48 18.03
CA GLN A 201 -3.70 -5.17 16.89
C GLN A 201 -3.45 -6.09 15.70
N SER A 202 -2.19 -6.43 15.42
CA SER A 202 -1.83 -7.29 14.29
C SER A 202 -2.26 -8.75 14.49
N GLY A 203 -2.40 -9.19 15.75
CA GLY A 203 -2.89 -10.54 16.09
C GLY A 203 -4.42 -10.69 16.09
N ILE A 204 -5.19 -9.62 15.90
CA ILE A 204 -6.66 -9.69 15.88
C ILE A 204 -7.13 -10.43 14.62
N GLY A 205 -7.90 -11.51 14.79
CA GLY A 205 -8.45 -12.32 13.70
C GLY A 205 -7.62 -13.55 13.31
N MET A 206 -6.42 -13.70 13.88
CA MET A 206 -5.57 -14.89 13.67
C MET A 206 -5.94 -16.03 14.63
N SER A 207 -5.57 -17.27 14.33
CA SER A 207 -5.58 -18.34 15.36
C SER A 207 -4.44 -18.09 16.37
N ARG A 208 -4.54 -18.65 17.58
CA ARG A 208 -3.52 -18.42 18.61
C ARG A 208 -2.21 -19.12 18.27
N ALA A 209 -2.29 -20.38 17.86
CA ALA A 209 -1.13 -21.16 17.42
C ALA A 209 -0.40 -20.48 16.26
N PHE A 210 -1.16 -19.96 15.28
CA PHE A 210 -0.58 -19.20 14.17
C PHE A 210 0.14 -17.94 14.65
N ALA A 211 -0.48 -17.16 15.54
CA ALA A 211 0.15 -15.95 16.07
C ALA A 211 1.41 -16.26 16.89
N GLU A 212 1.39 -17.27 17.76
CA GLU A 212 2.56 -17.64 18.57
C GLU A 212 3.73 -18.08 17.67
N GLY A 213 3.48 -18.96 16.69
CA GLY A 213 4.54 -19.40 15.78
C GLY A 213 5.07 -18.30 14.85
N LEU A 214 4.21 -17.40 14.35
CA LEU A 214 4.65 -16.25 13.55
C LEU A 214 5.53 -15.30 14.38
N TRP A 215 5.18 -15.09 15.64
CA TRP A 215 5.96 -14.24 16.55
C TRP A 215 7.34 -14.82 16.84
N ASP A 216 7.43 -16.12 17.12
CA ASP A 216 8.70 -16.81 17.34
C ASP A 216 9.60 -16.73 16.10
N HIS A 217 9.04 -16.98 14.91
CA HIS A 217 9.75 -16.91 13.64
C HIS A 217 10.25 -15.49 13.35
N LYS A 218 9.39 -14.47 13.42
CA LYS A 218 9.76 -13.07 13.17
C LYS A 218 10.79 -12.55 14.19
N GLN A 219 10.76 -13.01 15.44
CA GLN A 219 11.79 -12.65 16.42
C GLN A 219 13.15 -13.28 16.09
N ALA A 220 13.18 -14.52 15.61
CA ALA A 220 14.42 -15.15 15.18
C ALA A 220 15.03 -14.41 13.99
N ILE A 221 14.22 -14.09 12.99
CA ILE A 221 14.68 -13.29 11.83
C ILE A 221 15.15 -11.89 12.26
N LEU A 222 14.46 -11.23 13.20
CA LEU A 222 14.92 -9.95 13.72
C LEU A 222 16.34 -10.07 14.32
N ARG A 223 16.62 -11.13 15.08
CA ARG A 223 17.97 -11.39 15.61
C ARG A 223 18.99 -11.64 14.50
N ASP A 224 18.61 -12.34 13.44
CA ASP A 224 19.48 -12.52 12.28
C ASP A 224 19.80 -11.18 11.62
N PHE A 225 18.82 -10.29 11.49
CA PHE A 225 19.00 -8.97 10.87
C PHE A 225 19.85 -8.02 11.73
N THR A 226 19.73 -8.06 13.06
CA THR A 226 20.59 -7.23 13.93
C THR A 226 22.06 -7.64 13.86
N GLN A 227 22.34 -8.93 13.63
CA GLN A 227 23.70 -9.44 13.39
C GLN A 227 24.17 -9.19 11.96
N LEU A 228 23.24 -9.24 10.99
CA LEU A 228 23.53 -9.08 9.57
C LEU A 228 24.05 -7.68 9.24
N ILE A 229 23.44 -6.63 9.78
CA ILE A 229 23.79 -5.22 9.47
C ILE A 229 25.29 -4.94 9.68
N PRO A 230 25.89 -5.18 10.87
CA PRO A 230 27.33 -4.97 11.07
C PRO A 230 28.20 -6.01 10.35
N ALA A 231 27.67 -7.19 10.03
CA ALA A 231 28.41 -8.17 9.23
C ALA A 231 28.58 -7.69 7.77
N LEU A 232 27.53 -7.10 7.18
CA LEU A 232 27.58 -6.52 5.84
C LEU A 232 28.54 -5.33 5.75
N GLU A 233 28.49 -4.43 6.72
CA GLU A 233 29.36 -3.24 6.74
C GLU A 233 30.85 -3.61 6.83
N ARG A 234 31.19 -4.70 7.53
CA ARG A 234 32.56 -5.26 7.58
C ARG A 234 32.96 -5.98 6.30
N ALA A 235 32.03 -6.71 5.67
CA ALA A 235 32.32 -7.49 4.47
C ALA A 235 32.44 -6.62 3.20
N PHE A 236 31.78 -5.47 3.17
CA PHE A 236 31.76 -4.54 2.03
C PHE A 236 32.19 -3.13 2.47
N PRO A 237 33.50 -2.90 2.71
CA PRO A 237 33.99 -1.63 3.27
C PRO A 237 33.78 -0.42 2.33
N ASP A 238 33.62 -0.66 1.02
CA ASP A 238 33.42 0.39 0.01
C ASP A 238 31.94 0.78 -0.20
N LEU A 239 31.01 0.17 0.55
CA LEU A 239 29.57 0.40 0.40
C LEU A 239 28.97 0.95 1.68
N ASN A 240 27.99 1.83 1.50
CA ASN A 240 27.09 2.23 2.57
C ASN A 240 25.98 1.19 2.75
N ILE A 241 25.48 1.05 3.96
CA ILE A 241 24.32 0.22 4.28
C ILE A 241 23.20 1.14 4.71
N VAL A 242 22.09 1.13 3.98
CA VAL A 242 20.89 1.89 4.35
C VAL A 242 19.87 0.92 4.91
N VAL A 243 19.62 0.99 6.21
CA VAL A 243 18.54 0.27 6.87
C VAL A 243 17.27 1.12 6.78
N ARG A 244 16.21 0.51 6.27
CA ARG A 244 14.93 1.17 6.06
C ARG A 244 13.81 0.43 6.79
N PRO A 245 13.59 0.76 8.08
CA PRO A 245 12.61 0.05 8.88
C PRO A 245 11.19 0.35 8.45
N HIS A 246 10.26 -0.59 8.69
CA HIS A 246 8.84 -0.28 8.50
C HIS A 246 8.44 0.85 9.47
N PRO A 247 7.57 1.81 9.07
CA PRO A 247 7.23 2.97 9.91
C PRO A 247 6.58 2.64 11.26
N SER A 248 6.07 1.41 11.43
CA SER A 248 5.47 0.94 12.69
C SER A 248 6.45 0.17 13.58
N GLU A 249 7.70 -0.01 13.16
CA GLU A 249 8.75 -0.63 13.97
C GLU A 249 9.38 0.37 14.95
N ASN A 250 9.91 -0.11 16.08
CA ASN A 250 10.81 0.71 16.89
C ASN A 250 12.15 0.85 16.14
N HIS A 251 12.52 2.10 15.82
CA HIS A 251 13.75 2.39 15.07
C HIS A 251 14.99 2.43 15.96
N GLU A 252 14.85 2.53 17.29
CA GLU A 252 15.97 2.61 18.24
C GLU A 252 16.94 1.44 18.08
N ILE A 253 16.45 0.21 17.95
CA ILE A 253 17.31 -0.97 17.79
C ILE A 253 18.27 -0.84 16.60
N TYR A 254 17.82 -0.21 15.51
CA TYR A 254 18.66 0.00 14.33
C TYR A 254 19.60 1.20 14.52
N HIS A 255 19.15 2.25 15.22
CA HIS A 255 20.02 3.38 15.56
C HIS A 255 21.15 2.97 16.51
N ASP A 256 20.89 2.09 17.47
CA ASP A 256 21.90 1.55 18.38
C ASP A 256 22.96 0.75 17.64
N ILE A 257 22.55 -0.05 16.64
CA ILE A 257 23.47 -0.76 15.75
C ILE A 257 24.26 0.23 14.90
N ALA A 258 23.59 1.21 14.31
CA ALA A 258 24.20 2.22 13.45
C ALA A 258 25.21 3.09 14.22
N ALA A 259 24.99 3.34 15.51
CA ALA A 259 25.93 4.08 16.36
C ALA A 259 27.28 3.35 16.57
N GLN A 260 27.33 2.05 16.29
CA GLN A 260 28.54 1.21 16.37
C GLN A 260 29.18 0.97 15.00
N CYS A 261 28.61 1.54 13.93
CA CYS A 261 29.05 1.38 12.56
C CYS A 261 29.39 2.75 11.95
N GLU A 262 30.32 2.80 11.01
CA GLU A 262 30.71 4.04 10.32
C GLU A 262 29.86 4.28 9.07
N ARG A 263 29.38 3.21 8.41
CA ARG A 263 28.73 3.28 7.09
C ARG A 263 27.26 2.82 7.09
N VAL A 264 26.63 2.80 8.27
CA VAL A 264 25.22 2.41 8.40
C VAL A 264 24.35 3.65 8.62
N ALA A 265 23.35 3.86 7.75
CA ALA A 265 22.33 4.88 7.89
C ALA A 265 20.95 4.24 8.14
N VAL A 266 20.16 4.83 9.02
CA VAL A 266 18.79 4.37 9.33
C VAL A 266 17.81 5.47 8.93
N THR A 267 16.84 5.14 8.09
CA THR A 267 15.84 6.12 7.61
C THR A 267 14.52 5.45 7.25
N SER A 268 13.41 6.18 7.31
CA SER A 268 12.09 5.75 6.80
C SER A 268 11.50 6.75 5.81
N GLU A 269 12.34 7.63 5.27
CA GLU A 269 11.95 8.77 4.47
C GLU A 269 11.36 8.36 3.10
N GLY A 270 10.27 9.00 2.70
CA GLY A 270 9.80 9.00 1.31
C GLY A 270 9.19 7.68 0.81
N ASN A 271 8.89 7.62 -0.49
CA ASN A 271 8.40 6.40 -1.17
C ASN A 271 9.55 5.39 -1.32
N VAL A 272 9.27 4.09 -1.23
CA VAL A 272 10.28 3.03 -1.39
C VAL A 272 10.85 2.90 -2.81
N ILE A 273 10.08 3.27 -3.83
CA ILE A 273 10.46 3.10 -5.24
C ILE A 273 11.79 3.84 -5.57
N PRO A 274 11.95 5.13 -5.22
CA PRO A 274 13.25 5.80 -5.36
C PRO A 274 14.42 5.09 -4.66
N TRP A 275 14.21 4.54 -3.45
CA TRP A 275 15.25 3.82 -2.72
C TRP A 275 15.66 2.54 -3.45
N LEU A 276 14.69 1.78 -3.95
CA LEU A 276 14.94 0.57 -4.75
C LEU A 276 15.75 0.90 -6.01
N LEU A 277 15.34 1.94 -6.76
CA LEU A 277 16.02 2.36 -7.98
C LEU A 277 17.41 2.97 -7.72
N ALA A 278 17.64 3.56 -6.55
CA ALA A 278 18.92 4.14 -6.16
C ALA A 278 19.92 3.10 -5.66
N ALA A 279 19.45 2.05 -4.99
CA ALA A 279 20.28 1.00 -4.39
C ALA A 279 20.96 0.12 -5.43
N LYS A 280 22.08 -0.51 -5.05
CA LYS A 280 22.71 -1.57 -5.86
C LYS A 280 21.93 -2.88 -5.80
N THR A 281 21.34 -3.16 -4.65
CA THR A 281 20.58 -4.36 -4.35
C THR A 281 19.79 -4.13 -3.06
N MET A 282 18.75 -4.94 -2.84
CA MET A 282 17.97 -4.94 -1.62
C MET A 282 18.06 -6.29 -0.90
N VAL A 283 18.27 -6.26 0.41
CA VAL A 283 18.15 -7.43 1.29
C VAL A 283 16.89 -7.32 2.13
N HIS A 284 16.09 -8.39 2.20
CA HIS A 284 14.85 -8.43 2.98
C HIS A 284 14.50 -9.85 3.46
N ASN A 285 13.40 -9.99 4.19
CA ASN A 285 12.77 -11.28 4.51
C ASN A 285 11.24 -11.16 4.31
N GLY A 286 10.70 -11.76 3.24
CA GLY A 286 9.25 -11.82 2.97
C GLY A 286 8.50 -10.46 2.87
N CYS A 287 9.19 -9.35 2.60
CA CYS A 287 8.58 -8.02 2.52
C CYS A 287 8.00 -7.75 1.13
N THR A 288 6.85 -7.08 1.02
CA THR A 288 6.24 -6.69 -0.27
C THR A 288 7.19 -5.91 -1.18
N THR A 289 8.17 -5.22 -0.61
CA THR A 289 9.20 -4.51 -1.36
C THR A 289 10.06 -5.43 -2.24
N GLY A 290 10.14 -6.73 -1.95
CA GLY A 290 10.78 -7.74 -2.82
C GLY A 290 10.06 -7.90 -4.16
N LEU A 291 8.73 -7.89 -4.15
CA LEU A 291 7.95 -7.86 -5.40
C LEU A 291 8.14 -6.55 -6.14
N GLU A 292 8.11 -5.41 -5.44
CA GLU A 292 8.33 -4.10 -6.06
C GLU A 292 9.72 -4.01 -6.71
N ALA A 293 10.76 -4.53 -6.04
CA ALA A 293 12.11 -4.62 -6.59
C ALA A 293 12.18 -5.49 -7.85
N TYR A 294 11.53 -6.66 -7.84
CA TYR A 294 11.45 -7.53 -9.00
C TYR A 294 10.84 -6.83 -10.22
N VAL A 295 9.70 -6.16 -10.05
CA VAL A 295 9.02 -5.43 -11.14
C VAL A 295 9.86 -4.23 -11.62
N LEU A 296 10.57 -3.56 -10.70
CA LEU A 296 11.48 -2.47 -11.03
C LEU A 296 12.80 -2.93 -11.68
N GLY A 297 13.05 -4.24 -11.81
CA GLY A 297 14.31 -4.76 -12.34
C GLY A 297 15.51 -4.46 -11.44
N VAL A 298 15.28 -4.42 -10.12
CA VAL A 298 16.33 -4.26 -9.10
C VAL A 298 16.61 -5.64 -8.50
N PRO A 299 17.87 -6.10 -8.43
CA PRO A 299 18.19 -7.35 -7.77
C PRO A 299 17.83 -7.28 -6.27
N ALA A 300 17.15 -8.32 -5.81
CA ALA A 300 16.75 -8.46 -4.41
C ALA A 300 17.16 -9.83 -3.89
N ILE A 301 17.55 -9.87 -2.63
CA ILE A 301 17.93 -11.08 -1.90
C ILE A 301 17.01 -11.24 -0.70
N SER A 302 16.37 -12.40 -0.61
CA SER A 302 15.68 -12.85 0.59
C SER A 302 16.68 -13.59 1.48
N TYR A 303 17.00 -12.99 2.63
CA TYR A 303 17.88 -13.61 3.63
C TYR A 303 17.06 -14.51 4.55
N LEU A 304 17.36 -15.81 4.51
CA LEU A 304 16.60 -16.90 5.12
C LEU A 304 17.47 -17.72 6.09
N ALA A 305 18.35 -17.06 6.87
CA ALA A 305 19.17 -17.71 7.89
C ALA A 305 18.33 -18.53 8.88
N THR A 306 17.26 -17.92 9.40
CA THR A 306 16.16 -18.66 10.02
C THR A 306 15.07 -18.90 8.98
N PHE A 307 15.01 -20.12 8.43
CA PHE A 307 14.00 -20.54 7.46
C PHE A 307 12.89 -21.37 8.10
N ASN A 308 11.65 -21.05 7.74
CA ASN A 308 10.48 -21.87 8.01
C ASN A 308 9.60 -21.93 6.77
N GLU A 309 9.44 -23.12 6.20
CA GLU A 309 8.68 -23.33 4.96
C GLU A 309 7.27 -22.72 5.00
N TYR A 310 6.55 -22.91 6.09
CA TYR A 310 5.20 -22.39 6.23
C TYR A 310 5.16 -20.85 6.26
N TYR A 311 6.04 -20.19 7.01
CA TYR A 311 6.02 -18.73 7.10
C TYR A 311 6.68 -18.03 5.90
N ASP A 312 7.75 -18.60 5.37
CA ASP A 312 8.55 -17.99 4.31
C ASP A 312 8.09 -18.36 2.91
N TYR A 313 7.31 -19.44 2.72
CA TYR A 313 6.68 -19.81 1.44
C TYR A 313 5.15 -19.74 1.46
N ASP A 314 4.47 -20.36 2.42
CA ASP A 314 2.99 -20.42 2.38
C ASP A 314 2.32 -19.13 2.84
N PHE A 315 2.95 -18.38 3.75
CA PHE A 315 2.39 -17.15 4.32
C PHE A 315 2.85 -15.86 3.62
N GLN A 316 4.14 -15.71 3.35
CA GLN A 316 4.71 -14.51 2.69
C GLN A 316 5.67 -14.89 1.55
N GLY A 317 5.38 -15.98 0.82
CA GLY A 317 6.32 -16.55 -0.14
C GLY A 317 6.52 -15.80 -1.44
N LEU A 318 5.58 -14.97 -1.87
CA LEU A 318 5.69 -14.30 -3.17
C LEU A 318 6.97 -13.43 -3.27
N PRO A 319 7.27 -12.52 -2.32
CA PRO A 319 8.54 -11.79 -2.35
C PRO A 319 9.78 -12.68 -2.26
N THR A 320 9.72 -13.77 -1.49
CA THR A 320 10.82 -14.72 -1.34
C THR A 320 11.12 -15.42 -2.67
N ARG A 321 10.09 -15.91 -3.36
CA ARG A 321 10.21 -16.61 -4.65
C ARG A 321 10.69 -15.68 -5.78
N LEU A 322 10.33 -14.41 -5.71
CA LEU A 322 10.77 -13.38 -6.67
C LEU A 322 12.18 -12.84 -6.40
N SER A 323 12.84 -13.28 -5.33
CA SER A 323 14.19 -12.83 -4.96
C SER A 323 15.21 -13.96 -5.09
N HIS A 324 16.50 -13.61 -5.08
CA HIS A 324 17.57 -14.57 -4.84
C HIS A 324 17.51 -15.03 -3.38
N GLN A 325 17.63 -16.31 -3.11
CA GLN A 325 17.46 -16.86 -1.77
C GLN A 325 18.83 -17.23 -1.20
N CYS A 326 19.13 -16.74 0.01
CA CYS A 326 20.39 -17.04 0.71
C CYS A 326 20.08 -17.51 2.13
N PHE A 327 20.56 -18.70 2.48
CA PHE A 327 20.25 -19.37 3.75
C PHE A 327 21.35 -19.17 4.81
N ASN A 328 22.43 -18.49 4.47
CA ASN A 328 23.48 -18.10 5.39
C ASN A 328 24.26 -16.88 4.85
N PHE A 329 25.15 -16.35 5.69
CA PHE A 329 25.91 -15.14 5.37
C PHE A 329 26.89 -15.33 4.20
N GLU A 330 27.47 -16.52 4.02
CA GLU A 330 28.41 -16.76 2.91
C GLU A 330 27.70 -16.78 1.55
N GLU A 331 26.53 -17.43 1.46
CA GLU A 331 25.68 -17.37 0.27
C GLU A 331 25.22 -15.94 -0.05
N LEU A 332 24.88 -15.17 0.99
CA LEU A 332 24.51 -13.77 0.84
C LEU A 332 25.69 -12.95 0.30
N LYS A 333 26.89 -13.15 0.86
CA LYS A 333 28.11 -12.45 0.45
C LYS A 333 28.50 -12.79 -1.00
N ASP A 334 28.42 -14.05 -1.41
CA ASP A 334 28.64 -14.47 -2.79
C ASP A 334 27.65 -13.79 -3.75
N SER A 335 26.35 -13.88 -3.43
CA SER A 335 25.29 -13.29 -4.25
C SER A 335 25.46 -11.77 -4.38
N LEU A 336 25.77 -11.07 -3.28
CA LEU A 336 26.06 -9.64 -3.28
C LEU A 336 27.28 -9.31 -4.15
N THR A 337 28.37 -10.07 -4.03
CA THR A 337 29.59 -9.86 -4.83
C THR A 337 29.30 -9.95 -6.32
N ARG A 338 28.55 -10.98 -6.74
CA ARG A 338 28.15 -11.18 -8.13
C ARG A 338 27.19 -10.11 -8.63
N ILE A 339 26.27 -9.63 -7.80
CA ILE A 339 25.40 -8.49 -8.15
C ILE A 339 26.22 -7.22 -8.36
N LEU A 340 27.16 -6.93 -7.46
CA LEU A 340 28.02 -5.75 -7.54
C LEU A 340 28.96 -5.79 -8.75
N ALA A 341 29.41 -6.99 -9.15
CA ALA A 341 30.18 -7.22 -10.37
C ALA A 341 29.33 -7.15 -11.66
N GLY A 342 28.00 -7.09 -11.56
CA GLY A 342 27.08 -7.11 -12.71
C GLY A 342 26.86 -8.51 -13.31
N GLU A 343 27.33 -9.56 -12.65
CA GLU A 343 27.20 -10.96 -13.08
C GLU A 343 25.84 -11.56 -12.71
N LEU A 344 25.18 -10.99 -11.69
CA LEU A 344 23.87 -11.44 -11.20
C LEU A 344 22.88 -10.25 -11.19
N GLY A 345 21.92 -10.27 -12.12
CA GLY A 345 20.85 -9.28 -12.21
C GLY A 345 19.64 -9.61 -11.32
N THR A 346 18.49 -9.03 -11.64
CA THR A 346 17.20 -9.43 -11.05
C THR A 346 16.98 -10.93 -11.24
N ALA A 347 16.39 -11.58 -10.24
CA ALA A 347 16.05 -12.98 -10.36
C ALA A 347 15.19 -13.20 -11.61
N ALA A 348 15.60 -14.12 -12.48
CA ALA A 348 14.95 -14.39 -13.76
C ALA A 348 14.50 -15.86 -13.83
N GLY A 349 13.81 -16.21 -14.91
CA GLY A 349 13.37 -17.58 -15.19
C GLY A 349 11.86 -17.67 -15.43
N GLU A 350 11.47 -18.65 -16.24
CA GLU A 350 10.07 -18.86 -16.67
C GLU A 350 9.10 -18.99 -15.50
N GLU A 351 9.51 -19.65 -14.41
CA GLU A 351 8.69 -19.81 -13.20
C GLU A 351 8.35 -18.45 -12.56
N ARG A 352 9.33 -17.57 -12.42
CA ARG A 352 9.13 -16.24 -11.82
C ARG A 352 8.30 -15.34 -12.73
N GLU A 353 8.51 -15.44 -14.04
CA GLU A 353 7.68 -14.74 -15.03
C GLU A 353 6.22 -15.19 -15.01
N ALA A 354 5.99 -16.50 -14.91
CA ALA A 354 4.65 -17.06 -14.76
C ALA A 354 4.01 -16.59 -13.44
N LEU A 355 4.79 -16.57 -12.35
CA LEU A 355 4.33 -16.13 -11.04
C LEU A 355 3.91 -14.65 -11.07
N ILE A 356 4.75 -13.75 -11.59
CA ILE A 356 4.38 -12.32 -11.63
C ILE A 356 3.16 -12.07 -12.54
N LYS A 357 3.05 -12.77 -13.68
CA LYS A 357 1.88 -12.67 -14.58
C LYS A 357 0.58 -13.12 -13.91
N TYR A 358 0.66 -14.13 -13.04
CA TYR A 358 -0.48 -14.63 -12.28
C TYR A 358 -0.94 -13.64 -11.19
N TYR A 359 0.00 -13.00 -10.48
CA TYR A 359 -0.31 -12.08 -9.37
C TYR A 359 -0.58 -10.63 -9.80
N LEU A 360 0.06 -10.15 -10.87
CA LEU A 360 0.05 -8.75 -11.26
C LEU A 360 -0.37 -8.57 -12.73
N ALA A 361 -1.56 -8.03 -12.95
CA ALA A 361 -2.03 -7.60 -14.25
C ALA A 361 -1.56 -6.17 -14.59
N ALA A 362 -1.74 -5.77 -15.85
CA ALA A 362 -1.41 -4.45 -16.38
C ALA A 362 0.08 -4.06 -16.30
N GLN A 363 0.97 -5.06 -16.39
CA GLN A 363 2.41 -4.84 -16.50
C GLN A 363 2.79 -4.16 -17.82
N ASP A 364 1.98 -4.35 -18.87
CA ASP A 364 2.11 -3.74 -20.19
C ASP A 364 0.76 -3.27 -20.75
N GLY A 365 0.80 -2.60 -21.91
CA GLY A 365 -0.39 -2.09 -22.59
C GLY A 365 -1.14 -1.03 -21.76
N PRO A 366 -2.48 -1.01 -21.77
CA PRO A 366 -3.26 -0.04 -21.00
C PRO A 366 -2.98 -0.14 -19.50
N LEU A 367 -2.86 1.02 -18.85
CA LEU A 367 -2.64 1.15 -17.41
C LEU A 367 -3.81 0.55 -16.62
N ALA A 368 -3.57 0.04 -15.42
CA ALA A 368 -4.61 -0.35 -14.48
C ALA A 368 -5.58 0.81 -14.21
N CYS A 369 -5.06 2.04 -14.13
CA CYS A 369 -5.88 3.25 -14.04
C CYS A 369 -6.89 3.36 -15.19
N GLU A 370 -6.48 3.08 -16.42
CA GLU A 370 -7.35 3.13 -17.60
C GLU A 370 -8.36 2.00 -17.57
N ARG A 371 -7.92 0.76 -17.31
CA ARG A 371 -8.78 -0.41 -17.20
C ARG A 371 -9.88 -0.21 -16.15
N ILE A 372 -9.55 0.40 -15.00
CA ILE A 372 -10.51 0.73 -13.94
C ILE A 372 -11.53 1.76 -14.45
N VAL A 373 -11.06 2.84 -15.07
CA VAL A 373 -11.95 3.90 -15.57
C VAL A 373 -12.86 3.39 -16.70
N ASP A 374 -12.34 2.54 -17.59
CA ASP A 374 -13.14 1.90 -18.66
C ASP A 374 -14.30 1.08 -18.06
N ILE A 375 -14.06 0.31 -16.99
CA ILE A 375 -15.13 -0.40 -16.27
C ILE A 375 -16.14 0.58 -15.66
N LEU A 376 -15.69 1.70 -15.09
CA LEU A 376 -16.61 2.71 -14.53
C LEU A 376 -17.47 3.38 -15.61
N GLU A 377 -16.91 3.61 -16.81
CA GLU A 377 -17.64 4.14 -17.97
C GLU A 377 -18.67 3.14 -18.50
N VAL A 378 -18.28 1.88 -18.68
CA VAL A 378 -19.16 0.79 -19.12
C VAL A 378 -20.30 0.56 -18.13
N SER A 379 -20.04 0.70 -16.83
CA SER A 379 -21.07 0.68 -15.77
C SER A 379 -21.98 1.91 -15.73
N GLY A 380 -21.78 2.89 -16.62
CA GLY A 380 -22.64 4.06 -16.78
C GLY A 380 -22.33 5.22 -15.83
N TYR A 381 -21.31 5.12 -14.97
CA TYR A 381 -20.97 6.19 -14.02
C TYR A 381 -20.44 7.44 -14.72
N GLY A 382 -19.91 7.31 -15.94
CA GLY A 382 -19.51 8.42 -16.81
C GLY A 382 -20.69 9.22 -17.37
N ARG A 383 -21.93 8.71 -17.28
CA ARG A 383 -23.13 9.35 -17.86
C ARG A 383 -24.11 9.81 -16.80
N SER A 384 -24.26 9.06 -15.71
CA SER A 384 -25.25 9.35 -14.68
C SER A 384 -24.72 9.08 -13.28
N LYS A 385 -25.13 9.92 -12.33
CA LYS A 385 -24.97 9.66 -10.89
C LYS A 385 -25.70 8.39 -10.46
N PRO A 386 -25.22 7.70 -9.40
CA PRO A 386 -25.96 6.60 -8.80
C PRO A 386 -27.36 7.04 -8.34
N PRO A 387 -28.32 6.10 -8.26
CA PRO A 387 -29.70 6.41 -7.89
C PRO A 387 -29.76 7.02 -6.49
N ALA A 388 -30.55 8.09 -6.37
CA ALA A 388 -30.80 8.71 -5.09
C ALA A 388 -31.49 7.73 -4.13
N LYS A 389 -31.20 7.85 -2.83
CA LYS A 389 -31.90 7.08 -1.78
C LYS A 389 -33.16 7.81 -1.35
N PRO A 390 -34.17 7.10 -0.80
CA PRO A 390 -35.32 7.73 -0.17
C PRO A 390 -34.89 8.77 0.87
N LEU A 391 -35.63 9.87 0.98
CA LEU A 391 -35.26 11.02 1.82
C LEU A 391 -34.95 10.59 3.27
N ARG A 392 -35.73 9.66 3.84
CA ARG A 392 -35.50 9.10 5.18
C ARG A 392 -34.16 8.39 5.30
N THR A 393 -33.81 7.55 4.33
CA THR A 393 -32.53 6.81 4.29
C THR A 393 -31.36 7.78 4.14
N TYR A 394 -31.50 8.77 3.26
CA TYR A 394 -30.51 9.82 3.08
C TYR A 394 -30.31 10.63 4.36
N ALA A 395 -31.38 11.10 5.00
CA ALA A 395 -31.32 11.87 6.24
C ALA A 395 -30.65 11.08 7.38
N GLN A 396 -30.95 9.78 7.50
CA GLN A 396 -30.25 8.89 8.44
C GLN A 396 -28.75 8.79 8.13
N GLY A 397 -28.38 8.60 6.86
CA GLY A 397 -26.98 8.57 6.43
C GLY A 397 -26.26 9.88 6.72
N TRP A 398 -26.90 11.02 6.44
CA TRP A 398 -26.38 12.36 6.70
C TRP A 398 -26.15 12.60 8.19
N MET A 399 -27.12 12.23 9.04
CA MET A 399 -26.99 12.35 10.49
C MET A 399 -25.84 11.47 11.01
N LEU A 400 -25.77 10.21 10.58
CA LEU A 400 -24.70 9.29 10.99
C LEU A 400 -23.32 9.76 10.52
N ALA A 401 -23.20 10.26 9.28
CA ALA A 401 -21.96 10.82 8.75
C ALA A 401 -21.51 12.02 9.59
N THR A 402 -22.42 12.96 9.85
CA THR A 402 -22.17 14.18 10.60
C THR A 402 -21.75 13.89 12.04
N LEU A 403 -22.49 13.05 12.76
CA LEU A 403 -22.17 12.67 14.14
C LEU A 403 -20.83 11.92 14.22
N LYS A 404 -20.57 11.00 13.29
CA LYS A 404 -19.30 10.26 13.26
C LYS A 404 -18.14 11.18 12.93
N ALA A 405 -18.30 12.13 12.00
CA ALA A 405 -17.29 13.13 11.67
C ALA A 405 -16.96 14.00 12.89
N MET A 406 -17.97 14.52 13.59
CA MET A 406 -17.79 15.28 14.84
C MET A 406 -17.06 14.47 15.91
N ALA A 407 -17.52 13.24 16.17
CA ALA A 407 -16.91 12.36 17.16
C ALA A 407 -15.45 12.02 16.82
N THR A 408 -15.15 11.73 15.55
CA THR A 408 -13.76 11.47 15.14
C THR A 408 -12.90 12.72 15.23
N LYS A 409 -13.38 13.89 14.80
CA LYS A 409 -12.65 15.17 14.94
C LYS A 409 -12.34 15.49 16.40
N LEU A 410 -13.29 15.25 17.31
CA LEU A 410 -13.07 15.40 18.75
C LEU A 410 -12.02 14.40 19.25
N ASN A 411 -12.15 13.12 18.87
CA ASN A 411 -11.19 12.08 19.24
C ASN A 411 -9.79 12.30 18.68
N MET A 412 -9.65 12.99 17.54
CA MET A 412 -8.35 13.38 16.99
C MET A 412 -7.63 14.43 17.84
N ARG A 413 -8.36 15.23 18.62
CA ARG A 413 -7.81 16.30 19.47
C ARG A 413 -7.59 15.87 20.93
N ARG A 414 -7.92 14.63 21.30
CA ARG A 414 -7.76 14.13 22.68
C ARG A 414 -6.27 13.91 23.02
N PRO A 415 -5.83 14.24 24.25
CA PRO A 415 -4.48 13.93 24.72
C PRO A 415 -4.26 12.41 24.84
N GLY A 416 -3.07 11.92 24.50
CA GLY A 416 -2.71 10.50 24.37
C GLY A 416 -1.88 10.23 23.10
N PRO A 417 -1.64 8.97 22.67
CA PRO A 417 -1.03 8.68 21.37
C PRO A 417 -1.87 9.36 20.29
N ASN A 418 -1.35 10.48 19.80
CA ASN A 418 -2.15 11.54 19.22
C ASN A 418 -2.65 11.09 17.84
N ARG A 419 -3.95 10.77 17.73
CA ARG A 419 -4.56 10.33 16.46
C ARG A 419 -4.39 11.35 15.35
N LEU A 420 -4.32 12.65 15.67
CA LEU A 420 -3.98 13.69 14.71
C LEU A 420 -2.51 13.60 14.31
N ALA A 421 -1.57 13.45 15.25
CA ALA A 421 -0.15 13.27 14.89
C ALA A 421 0.07 12.00 14.06
N TYR A 422 -0.61 10.90 14.37
CA TYR A 422 -0.56 9.67 13.57
C TYR A 422 -1.18 9.85 12.18
N HIS A 423 -2.25 10.65 12.07
CA HIS A 423 -2.78 11.06 10.77
C HIS A 423 -1.76 11.91 10.00
N ASP A 424 -1.22 12.96 10.61
CA ASP A 424 -0.33 13.93 9.97
C ASP A 424 1.01 13.30 9.59
N HIS A 425 1.45 12.27 10.31
CA HIS A 425 2.59 11.43 9.90
C HIS A 425 2.31 10.64 8.62
N ARG A 426 1.11 10.03 8.47
CA ARG A 426 0.75 9.22 7.29
C ARG A 426 0.28 10.07 6.10
N PHE A 427 -0.32 11.22 6.39
CA PHE A 427 -0.87 12.16 5.42
C PHE A 427 -0.52 13.59 5.83
N PRO A 428 0.74 14.02 5.65
CA PRO A 428 1.15 15.39 5.94
C PRO A 428 0.36 16.39 5.07
N GLN A 429 0.39 17.67 5.43
CA GLN A 429 -0.24 18.67 4.57
C GLN A 429 0.51 18.73 3.23
N ILE A 430 -0.26 18.72 2.14
CA ILE A 430 0.24 18.88 0.78
C ILE A 430 -0.51 20.05 0.15
N SER A 431 0.18 20.85 -0.62
CA SER A 431 -0.37 22.03 -1.31
C SER A 431 -0.85 21.69 -2.73
N VAL A 432 -1.68 22.57 -3.30
CA VAL A 432 -2.09 22.45 -4.71
C VAL A 432 -0.89 22.45 -5.66
N PRO A 433 0.09 23.38 -5.55
CA PRO A 433 1.27 23.38 -6.42
C PRO A 433 2.07 22.07 -6.38
N GLU A 434 2.18 21.42 -5.21
CA GLU A 434 2.86 20.12 -5.10
C GLU A 434 2.11 19.01 -5.85
N ILE A 435 0.78 18.99 -5.79
CA ILE A 435 -0.03 18.04 -6.57
C ILE A 435 0.11 18.35 -8.06
N GLU A 436 0.02 19.61 -8.45
CA GLU A 436 0.19 20.04 -9.84
C GLU A 436 1.58 19.70 -10.39
N GLN A 437 2.63 19.81 -9.58
CA GLN A 437 3.98 19.38 -9.96
C GLN A 437 4.03 17.86 -10.21
N ARG A 438 3.38 17.05 -9.37
CA ARG A 438 3.26 15.60 -9.58
C ARG A 438 2.50 15.28 -10.87
N ILE A 439 1.38 15.97 -11.12
CA ILE A 439 0.61 15.84 -12.37
C ILE A 439 1.45 16.25 -13.57
N ALA A 440 2.19 17.35 -13.50
CA ALA A 440 3.06 17.82 -14.59
C ALA A 440 4.17 16.81 -14.91
N ARG A 441 4.73 16.13 -13.90
CA ARG A 441 5.69 15.03 -14.13
C ARG A 441 5.04 13.87 -14.89
N PHE A 442 3.85 13.42 -14.47
CA PHE A 442 3.11 12.41 -15.24
C PHE A 442 2.76 12.90 -16.64
N GLY A 443 2.36 14.16 -16.78
CA GLY A 443 1.98 14.74 -18.06
C GLY A 443 3.14 14.81 -19.06
N LYS A 444 4.34 15.17 -18.58
CA LYS A 444 5.57 15.13 -19.39
C LYS A 444 5.95 13.70 -19.77
N LEU A 445 5.83 12.76 -18.83
CA LEU A 445 6.25 11.37 -19.02
C LEU A 445 5.34 10.61 -20.00
N LEU A 446 4.02 10.80 -19.85
CA LEU A 446 3.00 10.08 -20.61
C LEU A 446 2.47 10.90 -21.80
N ASN A 447 2.94 12.13 -21.98
CA ASN A 447 2.44 13.10 -22.94
C ASN A 447 0.90 13.31 -22.83
N ARG A 448 0.42 13.46 -21.59
CA ARG A 448 -1.02 13.53 -21.24
C ARG A 448 -1.28 14.61 -20.20
N PHE A 449 -2.55 14.77 -19.80
CA PHE A 449 -2.96 15.55 -18.62
C PHE A 449 -2.67 17.06 -18.63
N GLY A 450 -2.23 17.66 -19.75
CA GLY A 450 -1.98 19.11 -19.82
C GLY A 450 -3.21 20.00 -19.52
N THR A 451 -4.41 19.44 -19.71
CA THR A 451 -5.69 20.10 -19.40
C THR A 451 -6.20 19.85 -17.98
N ILE A 452 -5.51 19.05 -17.16
CA ILE A 452 -5.94 18.74 -15.80
C ILE A 452 -5.59 19.90 -14.88
N ARG A 453 -6.50 20.25 -13.97
CA ARG A 453 -6.31 21.27 -12.93
C ARG A 453 -6.71 20.74 -11.57
N VAL A 454 -6.06 21.30 -10.56
CA VAL A 454 -6.26 20.95 -9.16
C VAL A 454 -6.81 22.17 -8.43
N GLU A 455 -7.91 22.00 -7.72
CA GLU A 455 -8.51 23.04 -6.89
C GLU A 455 -8.58 22.53 -5.45
N GLN A 456 -8.18 23.35 -4.49
CA GLN A 456 -8.30 22.98 -3.09
C GLN A 456 -9.78 22.99 -2.68
N HIS A 457 -10.31 21.86 -2.23
CA HIS A 457 -11.66 21.78 -1.70
C HIS A 457 -11.70 22.16 -0.21
N SER A 458 -10.84 21.51 0.56
CA SER A 458 -10.71 21.73 1.99
C SER A 458 -9.32 21.27 2.48
N LYS A 459 -9.11 21.20 3.80
CA LYS A 459 -7.85 20.69 4.34
C LYS A 459 -7.68 19.22 3.92
N HIS A 460 -6.61 18.93 3.18
CA HIS A 460 -6.28 17.60 2.65
C HIS A 460 -7.23 17.02 1.58
N LEU A 461 -8.17 17.80 1.02
CA LEU A 461 -9.06 17.38 -0.07
C LEU A 461 -8.93 18.30 -1.28
N PHE A 462 -8.88 17.69 -2.46
CA PHE A 462 -8.62 18.38 -3.73
C PHE A 462 -9.59 17.90 -4.80
N TRP A 463 -10.13 18.85 -5.56
CA TRP A 463 -10.81 18.58 -6.81
C TRP A 463 -9.78 18.44 -7.93
N ILE A 464 -9.89 17.37 -8.70
CA ILE A 464 -9.10 17.14 -9.92
C ILE A 464 -10.09 17.06 -11.08
N ARG A 465 -9.96 17.97 -12.03
CA ARG A 465 -10.89 18.13 -13.15
C ARG A 465 -10.15 18.47 -14.43
N ARG A 466 -10.73 18.07 -15.56
CA ARG A 466 -10.33 18.58 -16.87
C ARG A 466 -10.87 20.00 -17.05
N LEU A 467 -10.03 20.91 -17.52
CA LEU A 467 -10.48 22.19 -18.04
C LEU A 467 -11.36 21.96 -19.26
N ASN A 468 -12.57 22.50 -19.21
CA ASN A 468 -13.35 22.67 -20.42
C ASN A 468 -12.62 23.71 -21.26
N THR A 469 -12.01 23.28 -22.36
CA THR A 469 -11.62 24.18 -23.44
C THR A 469 -12.92 24.75 -23.98
N GLN A 470 -13.14 26.05 -23.80
CA GLN A 470 -14.25 26.77 -24.44
C GLN A 470 -14.09 26.74 -25.95
#